data_AF-A0A2A7AD39-F1
#
_entry.id   AF-A0A2A7AD39-F1
#
_cell.length_a   1.000
_cell.length_b   1.000
_cell.length_c   1.000
_cell.angle_alpha   90.00
_cell.angle_beta   90.00
_cell.angle_gamma   90.00
#
_symmetry.space_group_name_H-M   'P 1'
#
loop_
_entity.id
_entity.type
_entity.pdbx_description
1 polymer ?
#
loop_
_entity_poly.entity_id
_entity_poly.type
_entity_poly.pdbx_seq_one_letter_code
_entity_poly.pdbx_strand_id
1 'polypeptide(L)'
;MAALKKNPCEENLWKCVVAFRGYKFKTMSGLPFTYTLKKGRGDEFTKELWIDRREDSKSLAWSSVMLAYHNIGKIGEVVDRPKALGDIRGVSYIYELFYRFGLIDVPDKAKEKMAKQ
;
A
#
# COMPACT_ATOMS: atom_id res chain seq x y z
N MET A 1 5.26 10.45 15.16
CA MET A 1 4.59 9.93 13.95
C MET A 1 4.20 11.08 13.00
N ALA A 2 5.16 11.92 12.56
CA ALA A 2 4.86 13.13 11.76
C ALA A 2 5.73 13.27 10.50
N ALA A 3 6.56 12.29 10.17
CA ALA A 3 7.55 12.42 9.10
C ALA A 3 6.93 12.45 7.70
N LEU A 4 5.91 11.61 7.44
CA LEU A 4 5.23 11.55 6.13
C LEU A 4 4.48 12.85 5.77
N LYS A 5 3.94 13.57 6.76
CA LYS A 5 3.21 14.82 6.51
C LYS A 5 4.11 16.03 6.25
N LYS A 6 5.38 16.01 6.71
CA LYS A 6 6.32 17.13 6.54
C LYS A 6 7.26 16.94 5.36
N ASN A 7 7.72 15.71 5.09
CA ASN A 7 8.57 15.38 3.94
C ASN A 7 8.07 14.08 3.30
N PRO A 8 7.32 14.16 2.19
CA PRO A 8 6.88 13.01 1.40
C PRO A 8 8.08 12.35 0.69
N CYS A 9 8.99 11.72 1.44
CA CYS A 9 10.17 11.03 0.91
C CYS A 9 9.95 9.52 0.81
N GLU A 10 10.51 8.91 -0.24
CA GLU A 10 10.50 7.45 -0.48
C GLU A 10 10.93 6.64 0.75
N GLU A 11 11.94 7.13 1.47
CA GLU A 11 12.41 6.47 2.69
C GLU A 11 11.33 6.34 3.78
N ASN A 12 10.48 7.36 3.93
CA ASN A 12 9.42 7.32 4.93
C ASN A 12 8.34 6.31 4.52
N LEU A 13 8.01 6.27 3.22
CA LEU A 13 7.08 5.28 2.68
C LEU A 13 7.64 3.87 2.84
N TRP A 14 8.92 3.67 2.53
CA TRP A 14 9.61 2.40 2.70
C TRP A 14 9.60 1.94 4.16
N LYS A 15 9.93 2.84 5.10
CA LYS A 15 9.86 2.54 6.54
C LYS A 15 8.47 2.09 6.97
N CYS A 16 7.41 2.72 6.45
CA CYS A 16 6.04 2.26 6.69
C CYS A 16 5.78 0.87 6.09
N VAL A 17 6.16 0.62 4.84
CA VAL A 17 6.03 -0.71 4.23
C VAL A 17 6.77 -1.79 5.02
N VAL A 18 7.99 -1.51 5.47
CA VAL A 18 8.74 -2.46 6.30
C VAL A 18 8.06 -2.66 7.66
N ALA A 19 7.54 -1.60 8.29
CA ALA A 19 6.89 -1.67 9.60
C ALA A 19 5.56 -2.44 9.56
N PHE A 20 4.80 -2.33 8.47
CA PHE A 20 3.49 -2.98 8.31
C PHE A 20 3.55 -4.33 7.60
N ARG A 21 4.74 -4.90 7.38
CA ARG A 21 4.88 -6.26 6.84
C ARG A 21 4.19 -7.27 7.77
N GLY A 22 3.45 -8.21 7.21
CA GLY A 22 2.67 -9.21 7.95
C GLY A 22 1.38 -8.68 8.57
N TYR A 23 1.07 -7.38 8.42
CA TYR A 23 -0.21 -6.83 8.84
C TYR A 23 -1.34 -7.33 7.92
N LYS A 24 -2.52 -7.58 8.50
CA LYS A 24 -3.72 -8.01 7.78
C LYS A 24 -4.48 -6.80 7.25
N PHE A 25 -4.42 -6.60 5.95
CA PHE A 25 -5.13 -5.55 5.22
C PHE A 25 -6.42 -6.09 4.61
N LYS A 26 -7.35 -5.20 4.21
CA LYS A 26 -8.56 -5.59 3.48
C LYS A 26 -8.69 -4.74 2.23
N THR A 27 -8.76 -5.37 1.07
CA THR A 27 -9.02 -4.60 -0.16
C THR A 27 -10.37 -3.87 -0.08
N MET A 28 -10.59 -2.87 -0.95
CA MET A 28 -11.89 -2.20 -1.09
C MET A 28 -13.07 -3.18 -1.29
N SER A 29 -12.81 -4.38 -1.81
CA SER A 29 -13.81 -5.44 -1.97
C SER A 29 -14.09 -6.25 -0.70
N GLY A 30 -13.39 -5.97 0.41
CA GLY A 30 -13.47 -6.71 1.68
C GLY A 30 -12.59 -7.96 1.74
N LEU A 31 -11.78 -8.24 0.70
CA LEU A 31 -10.90 -9.41 0.70
C LEU A 31 -9.67 -9.17 1.58
N PRO A 32 -9.43 -10.01 2.60
CA PRO A 32 -8.25 -9.89 3.44
C PRO A 32 -7.01 -10.34 2.67
N PHE A 33 -5.92 -9.61 2.86
CA PHE A 33 -4.60 -9.99 2.34
C PHE A 33 -3.54 -9.59 3.35
N THR A 34 -2.38 -10.23 3.26
CA THR A 34 -1.18 -9.78 3.96
C THR A 34 -0.08 -9.62 2.93
N TYR A 35 0.98 -8.91 3.29
CA TYR A 35 2.19 -8.96 2.48
C TYR A 35 3.41 -9.20 3.32
N THR A 36 4.41 -9.82 2.71
CA THR A 36 5.71 -10.04 3.29
C THR A 36 6.78 -9.42 2.41
N LEU A 37 7.94 -9.16 3.01
CA LEU A 37 9.12 -8.70 2.30
C LEU A 37 10.15 -9.82 2.39
N LYS A 38 10.74 -10.20 1.25
CA LYS A 38 11.88 -11.14 1.27
C LYS A 38 13.12 -10.42 1.77
N LYS A 39 13.98 -11.11 2.49
CA LYS A 39 15.34 -10.61 2.77
C LYS A 39 16.23 -10.93 1.57
N GLY A 40 16.99 -9.93 1.12
CA GLY A 40 17.94 -10.06 0.02
C GLY A 40 19.30 -10.61 0.48
N ARG A 41 20.37 -10.24 -0.23
CA ARG A 41 21.74 -10.45 0.25
C ARG A 41 22.02 -9.47 1.39
N GLY A 42 22.12 -9.96 2.62
CA GLY A 42 22.38 -9.17 3.83
C GLY A 42 21.16 -9.08 4.75
N ASP A 43 21.08 -8.01 5.56
CA ASP A 43 19.92 -7.73 6.41
C ASP A 43 18.90 -6.76 5.77
N GLU A 44 19.12 -6.37 4.51
CA GLU A 44 18.20 -5.51 3.77
C GLU A 44 17.04 -6.29 3.14
N PHE A 45 15.83 -5.72 3.24
CA PHE A 45 14.66 -6.25 2.57
C PHE A 45 14.70 -5.96 1.07
N THR A 46 14.29 -6.93 0.27
CA THR A 46 14.09 -6.75 -1.17
C THR A 46 13.01 -5.71 -1.39
N LYS A 47 13.21 -4.83 -2.38
CA LYS A 47 12.23 -3.85 -2.87
C LYS A 47 11.07 -4.50 -3.65
N GLU A 48 10.50 -5.55 -3.08
CA GLU A 48 9.41 -6.35 -3.64
C GLU A 48 8.51 -6.85 -2.51
N LEU A 49 7.22 -6.54 -2.62
CA LEU A 49 6.18 -6.93 -1.68
C LEU A 49 5.52 -8.21 -2.18
N TRP A 50 5.52 -9.25 -1.36
CA TRP A 50 4.89 -10.53 -1.66
C TRP A 50 3.52 -10.54 -1.02
N ILE A 51 2.49 -10.30 -1.81
CA ILE A 51 1.10 -10.31 -1.39
C ILE A 51 0.65 -11.76 -1.25
N ASP A 52 0.35 -12.16 -0.02
CA ASP A 52 -0.24 -13.44 0.31
C ASP A 52 -1.77 -13.32 0.31
N ARG A 53 -2.39 -14.03 -0.63
CA ARG A 53 -3.83 -14.29 -0.68
C ARG A 53 -4.00 -15.80 -0.75
N ARG A 54 -5.02 -16.32 -0.07
CA ARG A 54 -5.31 -17.75 0.15
C ARG A 54 -5.06 -18.72 -1.03
N GLU A 55 -5.15 -18.26 -2.28
CA GLU A 55 -5.03 -19.11 -3.46
C GLU A 55 -3.95 -18.69 -4.48
N ASP A 56 -3.37 -17.48 -4.38
CA ASP A 56 -2.44 -16.97 -5.42
C ASP A 56 -1.48 -15.91 -4.87
N SER A 57 -0.29 -16.30 -4.44
CA SER A 57 0.73 -15.31 -4.06
C SER A 57 1.11 -14.43 -5.25
N LYS A 58 1.01 -13.10 -5.09
CA LYS A 58 1.39 -12.13 -6.13
C LYS A 58 2.52 -11.25 -5.63
N SER A 59 3.57 -11.09 -6.42
CA SER A 59 4.58 -10.08 -6.14
C SER A 59 4.15 -8.71 -6.66
N LEU A 60 4.52 -7.68 -5.93
CA LEU A 60 4.29 -6.28 -6.24
C LEU A 60 5.63 -5.55 -6.11
N ALA A 61 6.13 -5.06 -7.24
CA ALA A 61 7.42 -4.38 -7.28
C ALA A 61 7.35 -3.03 -6.56
N TRP A 62 8.44 -2.64 -5.89
CA TRP A 62 8.53 -1.30 -5.29
C TRP A 62 8.36 -0.18 -6.31
N SER A 63 8.83 -0.38 -7.55
CA SER A 63 8.62 0.56 -8.65
C SER A 63 7.13 0.81 -8.91
N SER A 64 6.27 -0.19 -8.73
CA SER A 64 4.81 -0.04 -8.83
C SER A 64 4.24 0.78 -7.68
N VAL A 65 4.70 0.57 -6.45
CA VAL A 65 4.31 1.40 -5.29
C VAL A 65 4.74 2.85 -5.52
N MET A 66 5.97 3.05 -5.97
CA MET A 66 6.54 4.35 -6.28
C MET A 66 5.75 5.07 -7.38
N LEU A 67 5.41 4.37 -8.46
CA LEU A 67 4.62 4.95 -9.54
C LEU A 67 3.24 5.41 -9.04
N ALA A 68 2.57 4.58 -8.23
CA ALA A 68 1.31 4.97 -7.62
C ALA A 68 1.45 6.19 -6.71
N TYR A 69 2.56 6.25 -5.95
CA TYR A 69 2.86 7.36 -5.05
C TYR A 69 3.05 8.68 -5.80
N HIS A 70 3.80 8.66 -6.90
CA HIS A 70 3.98 9.82 -7.77
C HIS A 70 2.69 10.27 -8.45
N ASN A 71 1.75 9.34 -8.69
CA ASN A 71 0.44 9.66 -9.24
C ASN A 71 -0.53 10.25 -8.19
N ILE A 72 -0.20 10.23 -6.89
CA ILE A 72 -1.01 10.93 -5.89
C ILE A 72 -0.83 12.43 -6.13
N GLY A 73 -1.93 13.12 -6.46
CA GLY A 73 -1.90 14.57 -6.67
C GLY A 73 -1.53 15.32 -5.38
N LYS A 74 -2.16 14.95 -4.27
CA LYS A 74 -1.92 15.57 -2.95
C LYS A 74 -2.06 14.57 -1.81
N ILE A 75 -1.17 14.66 -0.82
CA ILE A 75 -1.27 13.85 0.40
C ILE A 75 -2.58 14.14 1.13
N GLY A 76 -3.35 13.09 1.41
CA GLY A 76 -4.68 13.14 2.00
C GLY A 76 -5.81 13.43 1.02
N GLU A 77 -5.55 13.40 -0.29
CA GLU A 77 -6.60 13.47 -1.30
C GLU A 77 -7.51 12.23 -1.23
N VAL A 78 -8.82 12.45 -1.40
CA VAL A 78 -9.80 11.36 -1.49
C VAL A 78 -9.69 10.71 -2.87
N VAL A 79 -9.15 9.50 -2.91
CA VAL A 79 -9.03 8.73 -4.14
C VAL A 79 -10.21 7.78 -4.20
N ASP A 80 -11.13 7.96 -5.15
CA ASP A 80 -12.37 7.16 -5.24
C ASP A 80 -12.11 5.67 -5.55
N ARG A 81 -11.11 5.39 -6.39
CA ARG A 81 -10.82 4.03 -6.88
C ARG A 81 -9.33 3.77 -7.07
N PRO A 82 -8.86 2.52 -6.91
CA PRO A 82 -7.46 2.17 -7.11
C PRO A 82 -6.87 2.61 -8.45
N LYS A 83 -7.64 2.50 -9.55
CA LYS A 83 -7.19 2.90 -10.89
C LYS A 83 -6.82 4.39 -11.02
N ALA A 84 -7.28 5.25 -10.10
CA ALA A 84 -6.88 6.65 -10.11
C ALA A 84 -5.41 6.84 -9.68
N LEU A 85 -4.81 5.87 -8.97
CA LEU A 85 -3.38 5.83 -8.68
C LEU A 85 -2.54 5.36 -9.89
N GLY A 86 -3.18 5.02 -11.01
CA GLY A 86 -2.54 4.58 -12.24
C GLY A 86 -2.92 3.16 -12.64
N ASP A 87 -2.59 2.83 -13.90
CA ASP A 87 -2.80 1.49 -14.47
C ASP A 87 -1.65 0.57 -14.05
N ILE A 88 -1.73 0.10 -12.79
CA ILE A 88 -0.67 -0.68 -12.16
C ILE A 88 -1.21 -2.05 -11.77
N ARG A 89 -0.46 -3.10 -12.10
CA ARG A 89 -0.82 -4.46 -11.69
C ARG A 89 -0.74 -4.57 -10.17
N GLY A 90 -1.87 -4.88 -9.54
CA GLY A 90 -1.95 -4.94 -8.08
C GLY A 90 -2.21 -3.60 -7.40
N VAL A 91 -2.60 -2.56 -8.14
CA VAL A 91 -2.93 -1.23 -7.60
C VAL A 91 -3.98 -1.28 -6.49
N SER A 92 -4.89 -2.25 -6.51
CA SER A 92 -5.88 -2.45 -5.43
C SER A 92 -5.26 -2.70 -4.05
N TYR A 93 -4.07 -3.31 -3.99
CA TYR A 93 -3.34 -3.52 -2.74
C TYR A 93 -2.62 -2.23 -2.32
N ILE A 94 -2.02 -1.52 -3.28
CA ILE A 94 -1.32 -0.23 -3.06
C ILE A 94 -2.29 0.82 -2.52
N TYR A 95 -3.50 0.85 -3.06
CA TYR A 95 -4.56 1.74 -2.62
C TYR A 95 -4.86 1.60 -1.12
N GLU A 96 -5.00 0.37 -0.64
CA GLU A 96 -5.22 0.08 0.78
C GLU A 96 -3.97 0.38 1.64
N LEU A 97 -2.78 0.08 1.13
CA LEU A 97 -1.51 0.48 1.77
C LEU A 97 -1.45 2.00 1.99
N PHE A 98 -1.73 2.77 0.95
CA PHE A 98 -1.66 4.23 0.99
C PHE A 98 -2.69 4.84 1.92
N TYR A 99 -3.92 4.30 1.92
CA TYR A 99 -4.93 4.68 2.88
C TYR A 99 -4.44 4.44 4.32
N ARG A 100 -3.90 3.24 4.59
CA ARG A 100 -3.39 2.90 5.93
C ARG A 100 -2.19 3.74 6.34
N PHE A 101 -1.35 4.13 5.40
CA PHE A 101 -0.21 5.01 5.64
C PHE A 101 -0.61 6.49 5.78
N GLY A 102 -1.88 6.83 5.53
CA GLY A 102 -2.38 8.20 5.57
C GLY A 102 -1.87 9.06 4.41
N LEU A 103 -1.47 8.42 3.30
CA LEU A 103 -1.07 9.10 2.07
C LEU A 103 -2.27 9.58 1.25
N ILE A 104 -3.35 8.79 1.27
CA ILE A 104 -4.62 9.11 0.61
C ILE A 104 -5.74 8.91 1.61
N ASP A 105 -6.87 9.53 1.33
CA ASP A 105 -8.15 9.18 1.95
C ASP A 105 -9.00 8.38 0.96
N VAL A 106 -9.98 7.63 1.45
CA VAL A 106 -10.87 6.79 0.63
C VAL A 106 -12.31 7.14 0.94
N PRO A 107 -13.25 7.00 -0.02
CA PRO A 107 -14.65 7.32 0.22
C PRO A 107 -15.22 6.44 1.34
N ASP A 108 -16.23 6.95 2.08
CA ASP A 108 -16.82 6.25 3.23
C ASP A 108 -17.28 4.82 2.91
N LYS A 109 -17.82 4.62 1.70
CA LYS A 109 -18.21 3.29 1.20
C LYS A 109 -17.05 2.29 1.15
N ALA A 110 -15.85 2.76 0.82
CA ALA A 110 -14.63 1.95 0.86
C ALA A 110 -14.17 1.77 2.31
N LYS A 111 -14.17 2.84 3.11
CA LYS A 111 -13.83 2.80 4.54
C LYS A 111 -14.63 1.74 5.29
N GLU A 112 -15.95 1.67 5.10
CA GLU A 112 -16.80 0.68 5.75
C GLU A 112 -16.39 -0.77 5.42
N LYS A 113 -16.03 -1.04 4.16
CA LYS A 113 -15.62 -2.38 3.72
C LYS A 113 -14.22 -2.76 4.22
N MET A 114 -13.34 -1.77 4.37
CA MET A 114 -11.96 -1.95 4.79
C MET A 114 -11.83 -1.95 6.32
N ALA A 115 -12.74 -1.26 7.03
CA ALA A 115 -12.79 -1.18 8.48
C ALA A 115 -13.59 -2.32 9.14
N LYS A 116 -14.56 -2.93 8.44
CA LYS A 116 -15.27 -4.10 8.96
C LYS A 116 -14.28 -5.22 9.21
N GLN A 117 -13.96 -5.51 10.47
CA GLN A 117 -13.11 -6.60 10.93
C GLN A 117 -13.81 -7.95 10.79
#